data_AF-A0A926JLB2-F1
#
_entry.id   AF-A0A926JLB2-F1
#
_cell.length_a   1.000
_cell.length_b   1.000
_cell.length_c   1.000
_cell.angle_alpha   90.00
_cell.angle_beta   90.00
_cell.angle_gamma   90.00
#
_symmetry.space_group_name_H-M   'P 1'
#
loop_
_entity.id
_entity.type
_entity.pdbx_description
1 polymer ?
#
loop_
_entity_poly.entity_id
_entity_poly.type
_entity_poly.pdbx_seq_one_letter_code
_entity_poly.pdbx_strand_id
1 'polypeptide(L)'
;MNGHTVLYDPEGRIDTQLPLDRVTHERVVRAVLAWSDPAALRPDDYEQVGLLLSGAAHAVAADVRACAGRLPEDDGRRLFAEFVMGQADDCLARPSRNLLRIRDRARTLRALYERLDRLQGTAPATEATTTASP
;
A
#
# COMPACT_ATOMS: atom_id res chain seq x y z
N MET A 1 -22.33 15.46 19.28
CA MET A 1 -22.65 15.25 17.86
C MET A 1 -21.33 15.07 17.13
N ASN A 2 -20.97 13.84 16.77
CA ASN A 2 -19.74 13.59 16.02
C ASN A 2 -20.08 13.73 14.53
N GLY A 3 -19.72 14.86 13.93
CA GLY A 3 -19.89 15.07 12.49
C GLY A 3 -18.92 14.18 11.73
N HIS A 4 -19.43 13.20 11.01
CA HIS A 4 -18.64 12.41 10.08
C HIS A 4 -18.64 13.15 8.73
N THR A 5 -17.52 13.78 8.37
CA THR A 5 -17.36 14.37 7.03
C THR A 5 -17.04 13.24 6.06
N VAL A 6 -18.01 12.84 5.25
CA VAL A 6 -17.78 11.95 4.10
C VAL A 6 -17.10 12.77 3.02
N LEU A 7 -15.83 12.48 2.75
CA LEU A 7 -15.04 13.15 1.74
C LEU A 7 -15.24 12.42 0.40
N TYR A 8 -15.97 13.04 -0.53
CA TYR A 8 -16.21 12.50 -1.87
C TYR A 8 -14.99 12.80 -2.75
N ASP A 9 -14.29 11.75 -3.16
CA ASP A 9 -13.09 11.82 -4.01
C ASP A 9 -13.24 10.97 -5.27
N PRO A 10 -13.99 11.43 -6.27
CA PRO A 10 -14.21 10.67 -7.48
C PRO A 10 -12.94 10.55 -8.35
N GLU A 11 -11.98 11.46 -8.18
CA GLU A 11 -10.69 11.41 -8.88
C GLU A 11 -9.58 10.68 -8.12
N GLY A 12 -9.83 10.19 -6.89
CA GLY A 12 -8.85 9.47 -6.07
C GLY A 12 -7.62 10.32 -5.68
N ARG A 13 -7.77 11.65 -5.62
CA ARG A 13 -6.66 12.58 -5.37
C ARG A 13 -6.25 12.66 -3.91
N ILE A 14 -7.16 12.39 -2.97
CA ILE A 14 -6.88 12.47 -1.54
C ILE A 14 -5.87 11.40 -1.11
N ASP A 15 -5.92 10.22 -1.72
CA ASP A 15 -4.92 9.16 -1.51
C ASP A 15 -3.51 9.60 -1.92
N THR A 16 -3.37 10.54 -2.85
CA THR A 16 -2.07 11.05 -3.34
C THR A 16 -1.51 12.23 -2.52
N GLN A 17 -2.32 12.84 -1.63
CA GLN A 17 -1.95 14.07 -0.91
C GLN A 17 -1.67 13.88 0.58
N LEU A 18 -2.16 12.80 1.21
CA LEU A 18 -1.83 12.51 2.60
C LEU A 18 -0.53 11.70 2.68
N PRO A 19 0.48 12.14 3.45
CA PRO A 19 1.65 11.31 3.68
C PRO A 19 1.21 10.03 4.37
N LEU A 20 1.47 8.89 3.73
CA LEU A 20 1.22 7.59 4.29
C LEU A 20 1.98 7.47 5.61
N ASP A 21 1.26 7.22 6.71
CA ASP A 21 1.89 6.84 7.97
C ASP A 21 2.36 5.39 7.89
N ARG A 22 3.41 5.20 7.08
CA ARG A 22 4.05 3.91 6.82
C ARG A 22 4.45 3.21 8.11
N VAL A 23 4.94 3.96 9.10
CA VAL A 23 5.36 3.40 10.39
C VAL A 23 4.16 2.75 11.09
N THR A 24 3.01 3.42 11.09
CA THR A 24 1.78 2.83 11.64
C THR A 24 1.32 1.63 10.83
N HIS A 25 1.31 1.70 9.50
CA HIS A 25 0.93 0.55 8.67
C HIS A 25 1.82 -0.68 8.91
N GLU A 26 3.14 -0.50 8.97
CA GLU A 26 4.10 -1.57 9.24
C GLU A 26 3.90 -2.18 10.64
N ARG A 27 3.58 -1.36 11.66
CA ARG A 27 3.25 -1.84 13.01
C ARG A 27 1.99 -2.70 13.00
N VAL A 28 0.93 -2.25 12.33
CA VAL A 28 -0.34 -3.01 12.21
C VAL A 28 -0.11 -4.31 11.44
N VAL A 29 0.59 -4.27 10.30
CA VAL A 29 0.96 -5.45 9.53
C VAL A 29 1.71 -6.45 10.40
N ARG A 30 2.71 -5.99 11.16
CA ARG A 30 3.48 -6.86 12.06
C ARG A 30 2.59 -7.51 13.12
N ALA A 31 1.70 -6.73 13.75
CA ALA A 31 0.78 -7.24 14.76
C ALA A 31 -0.17 -8.32 14.20
N VAL A 32 -0.80 -8.04 13.05
CA VAL A 32 -1.71 -8.96 12.36
C VAL A 32 -1.02 -10.27 11.99
N LEU A 33 0.21 -10.20 11.47
CA LEU A 33 0.96 -11.38 11.08
C LEU A 33 1.38 -12.23 12.29
N ALA A 34 1.53 -11.61 13.47
CA ALA A 34 1.88 -12.29 14.72
C ALA A 34 0.68 -12.98 15.40
N TRP A 35 -0.56 -12.55 15.16
CA TRP A 35 -1.75 -13.19 15.74
C TRP A 35 -1.88 -14.63 15.27
N SER A 36 -1.88 -15.60 16.18
CA SER A 36 -2.01 -17.04 15.88
C SER A 36 -3.40 -17.59 16.16
N ASP A 37 -4.16 -16.96 17.06
CA ASP A 37 -5.50 -17.37 17.46
C ASP A 37 -6.58 -16.80 16.51
N PRO A 38 -7.36 -17.65 15.80
CA PRO A 38 -8.48 -17.21 14.96
C PRO A 38 -9.62 -16.52 15.73
N ALA A 39 -9.64 -16.60 17.06
CA ALA A 39 -10.56 -15.90 17.96
C ALA A 39 -9.93 -14.69 18.66
N ALA A 40 -8.74 -14.25 18.21
CA ALA A 40 -8.03 -13.11 18.79
C ALA A 40 -8.84 -11.79 18.77
N LEU A 41 -9.81 -11.68 17.86
CA LEU A 41 -10.70 -10.53 17.72
C LEU A 41 -12.14 -10.95 17.48
N ARG A 42 -13.08 -10.05 17.77
CA ARG A 42 -14.46 -10.20 17.35
C ARG A 42 -14.56 -10.04 15.82
N PRO A 43 -15.57 -10.65 15.17
CA PRO A 43 -15.75 -10.51 13.72
C PRO A 43 -15.81 -9.06 13.23
N ASP A 44 -16.44 -8.15 14.00
CA ASP A 44 -16.53 -6.73 13.65
C ASP A 44 -15.15 -6.05 13.67
N ASP A 45 -14.31 -6.39 14.65
CA ASP A 45 -12.94 -5.85 14.76
C ASP A 45 -12.06 -6.36 13.62
N TYR A 46 -12.27 -7.61 13.19
CA TYR A 46 -11.64 -8.15 11.99
C TYR A 46 -12.04 -7.35 10.74
N GLU A 47 -13.32 -6.99 10.60
CA GLU A 47 -13.78 -6.16 9.49
C GLU A 47 -13.12 -4.77 9.53
N GLN A 48 -13.04 -4.13 10.70
CA GLN A 48 -12.40 -2.82 10.87
C GLN A 48 -10.91 -2.83 10.54
N VAL A 49 -10.16 -3.81 11.06
CA VAL A 49 -8.73 -3.97 10.73
C VAL A 49 -8.56 -4.26 9.23
N GLY A 50 -9.46 -5.05 8.65
CA GLY A 50 -9.50 -5.32 7.23
C GLY A 50 -9.67 -4.06 6.39
N LEU A 51 -10.58 -3.16 6.78
CA LEU A 51 -10.82 -1.88 6.11
C LEU A 51 -9.61 -0.95 6.22
N LEU A 52 -8.98 -0.87 7.40
CA LEU A 52 -7.75 -0.10 7.61
C LEU A 52 -6.63 -0.56 6.66
N LEU A 53 -6.36 -1.87 6.63
CA LEU A 53 -5.33 -2.44 5.74
C LEU A 53 -5.69 -2.25 4.26
N SER A 54 -6.97 -2.29 3.91
CA SER A 54 -7.43 -2.05 2.54
C SER A 54 -7.21 -0.62 2.08
N GLY A 55 -7.56 0.37 2.91
CA GLY A 55 -7.30 1.79 2.60
C GLY A 55 -5.80 2.05 2.42
N ALA A 56 -4.98 1.54 3.35
CA ALA A 56 -3.52 1.64 3.24
C ALA A 56 -2.98 0.99 1.95
N ALA A 57 -3.48 -0.20 1.59
CA ALA A 57 -3.05 -0.90 0.37
C ALA A 57 -3.43 -0.15 -0.91
N HIS A 58 -4.61 0.46 -0.98
CA HIS A 58 -5.02 1.27 -2.12
C HIS A 58 -4.12 2.49 -2.30
N ALA A 59 -3.82 3.22 -1.22
CA ALA A 59 -2.97 4.39 -1.29
C ALA A 59 -1.52 4.04 -1.68
N VAL A 60 -0.93 2.96 -1.12
CA VAL A 60 0.39 2.48 -1.56
C VAL A 60 0.38 1.99 -3.01
N ALA A 61 -0.70 1.34 -3.45
CA ALA A 61 -0.85 0.92 -4.85
C ALA A 61 -0.92 2.12 -5.81
N ALA A 62 -1.55 3.23 -5.40
CA ALA A 62 -1.54 4.47 -6.16
C ALA A 62 -0.11 5.03 -6.32
N ASP A 63 0.68 5.05 -5.25
CA ASP A 63 2.10 5.46 -5.30
C ASP A 63 2.96 4.55 -6.17
N VAL A 64 2.75 3.23 -6.08
CA VAL A 64 3.41 2.24 -6.93
C VAL A 64 3.07 2.49 -8.40
N ARG A 65 1.79 2.77 -8.72
CA ARG A 65 1.35 3.10 -10.08
C ARG A 65 1.98 4.40 -10.57
N ALA A 66 2.03 5.44 -9.74
CA ALA A 66 2.66 6.70 -10.08
C ALA A 66 4.17 6.54 -10.38
N CYS A 67 4.87 5.75 -9.56
CA CYS A 67 6.29 5.46 -9.76
C CYS A 67 6.53 4.58 -11.00
N ALA A 68 5.73 3.53 -11.20
CA ALA A 68 5.82 2.65 -12.37
C ALA A 68 5.47 3.36 -13.69
N GLY A 69 4.51 4.29 -13.68
CA GLY A 69 4.13 5.09 -14.85
C GLY A 69 5.23 6.04 -15.35
N ARG A 70 6.30 6.25 -14.58
CA ARG A 70 7.49 7.02 -15.01
C ARG A 70 8.51 6.16 -15.75
N LEU A 71 8.31 4.84 -15.82
CA LEU A 71 9.21 3.91 -16.49
C LEU A 71 8.74 3.63 -17.93
N PRO A 72 9.68 3.24 -18.84
CA PRO A 72 9.33 2.77 -20.18
C PRO A 72 8.32 1.61 -20.15
N GLU A 73 7.51 1.47 -21.20
CA GLU A 73 6.46 0.44 -21.29
C GLU A 73 7.02 -0.99 -21.19
N ASP A 74 8.18 -1.23 -21.81
CA ASP A 74 8.86 -2.53 -21.79
C ASP A 74 9.75 -2.75 -20.55
N ASP A 75 9.75 -1.84 -19.57
CA ASP A 75 10.51 -2.02 -18.34
C ASP A 75 9.85 -3.13 -17.50
N GLY A 76 10.58 -4.23 -17.28
CA GLY A 76 10.10 -5.34 -16.47
C GLY A 76 9.63 -4.94 -15.07
N ARG A 77 10.08 -3.79 -14.53
CA ARG A 77 9.58 -3.27 -13.28
C ARG A 77 8.16 -2.72 -13.39
N ARG A 78 7.81 -2.09 -14.50
CA ARG A 78 6.45 -1.61 -14.75
C ARG A 78 5.49 -2.79 -14.87
N LEU A 79 5.83 -3.78 -15.71
CA LEU A 79 5.04 -5.01 -15.87
C LEU A 79 4.81 -5.74 -14.55
N PHE A 80 5.85 -5.88 -13.72
CA PHE A 80 5.71 -6.52 -12.42
C PHE A 80 4.86 -5.69 -11.43
N ALA A 81 4.89 -4.36 -11.51
CA ALA A 81 4.02 -3.52 -10.70
C ALA A 81 2.54 -3.73 -11.08
N GLU A 82 2.23 -3.79 -12.38
CA GLU A 82 0.87 -4.08 -12.87
C GLU A 82 0.36 -5.44 -12.40
N PHE A 83 1.20 -6.48 -12.46
CA PHE A 83 0.85 -7.81 -11.94
C PHE A 83 0.54 -7.81 -10.43
N VAL A 84 1.37 -7.14 -9.63
CA VAL A 84 1.15 -7.04 -8.17
C VAL A 84 -0.12 -6.25 -7.86
N MET A 85 -0.45 -5.22 -8.65
CA MET A 85 -1.70 -4.48 -8.51
C MET A 85 -2.93 -5.35 -8.78
N GLY A 86 -2.92 -6.17 -9.83
CA GLY A 86 -4.03 -7.10 -10.11
C GLY A 86 -4.27 -8.08 -8.95
N GLN A 87 -3.20 -8.61 -8.34
CA GLN A 87 -3.33 -9.46 -7.15
C GLN A 87 -3.82 -8.70 -5.92
N ALA A 88 -3.44 -7.43 -5.77
CA ALA A 88 -3.94 -6.59 -4.69
C ALA A 88 -5.44 -6.36 -4.85
N ASP A 89 -5.92 -6.02 -6.05
CA ASP A 89 -7.34 -5.79 -6.32
C ASP A 89 -8.20 -7.02 -6.01
N ASP A 90 -7.77 -8.21 -6.44
CA ASP A 90 -8.45 -9.49 -6.14
C ASP A 90 -8.52 -9.78 -4.63
N CYS A 91 -7.46 -9.44 -3.89
CA CYS A 91 -7.39 -9.61 -2.45
C CYS A 91 -8.33 -8.63 -1.73
N LEU A 92 -8.36 -7.38 -2.20
CA LEU A 92 -9.08 -6.27 -1.56
C LEU A 92 -10.59 -6.30 -1.82
N ALA A 93 -11.03 -6.88 -2.94
CA ALA A 93 -12.45 -7.03 -3.27
C ALA A 93 -13.23 -7.97 -2.32
N ARG A 94 -12.56 -8.80 -1.53
CA ARG A 94 -13.19 -9.84 -0.69
C ARG A 94 -13.33 -9.38 0.76
N PRO A 95 -14.50 -9.46 1.43
CA PRO A 95 -14.65 -9.03 2.82
C PRO A 95 -13.66 -9.67 3.82
N SER A 96 -13.22 -8.90 4.83
CA SER A 96 -12.30 -9.33 5.89
C SER A 96 -13.02 -9.79 7.16
N ARG A 97 -13.63 -10.97 7.16
CA ARG A 97 -14.39 -11.44 8.33
C ARG A 97 -13.67 -12.46 9.20
N ASN A 98 -12.40 -12.72 8.92
CA ASN A 98 -11.59 -13.67 9.69
C ASN A 98 -10.10 -13.35 9.59
N LEU A 99 -9.33 -13.95 10.51
CA LEU A 99 -7.88 -13.80 10.60
C LEU A 99 -7.13 -14.12 9.30
N LEU A 100 -7.56 -15.15 8.55
CA LEU A 100 -6.91 -15.53 7.30
C LEU A 100 -6.96 -14.38 6.29
N ARG A 101 -8.15 -13.80 6.07
CA ARG A 101 -8.34 -12.68 5.12
C ARG A 101 -7.56 -11.43 5.49
N ILE A 102 -7.40 -11.16 6.78
CA ILE A 102 -6.68 -9.97 7.26
C ILE A 102 -5.18 -10.18 7.17
N ARG A 103 -4.69 -11.40 7.41
CA ARG A 103 -3.30 -11.76 7.15
C ARG A 103 -2.96 -11.68 5.67
N ASP A 104 -3.86 -12.12 4.78
CA ASP A 104 -3.66 -11.98 3.34
C ASP A 104 -3.51 -10.50 2.95
N ARG A 105 -4.37 -9.62 3.45
CA ARG A 105 -4.24 -8.17 3.27
C ARG A 105 -2.95 -7.59 3.83
N ALA A 106 -2.54 -8.02 5.03
CA ALA A 106 -1.29 -7.56 5.62
C ALA A 106 -0.06 -7.97 4.80
N ARG A 107 -0.08 -9.18 4.21
CA ARG A 107 0.96 -9.63 3.27
C ARG A 107 0.95 -8.80 1.99
N THR A 108 -0.23 -8.53 1.42
CA THR A 108 -0.38 -7.67 0.25
C THR A 108 0.19 -6.27 0.50
N LEU A 109 -0.20 -5.63 1.61
CA LEU A 109 0.30 -4.30 1.97
C LEU A 109 1.83 -4.28 2.14
N ARG A 110 2.39 -5.31 2.80
CA ARG A 110 3.85 -5.46 2.91
C ARG A 110 4.53 -5.57 1.54
N ALA A 111 4.00 -6.42 0.66
CA ALA A 111 4.56 -6.60 -0.68
C ALA A 111 4.49 -5.33 -1.53
N LEU A 112 3.43 -4.53 -1.37
CA LEU A 112 3.30 -3.23 -2.02
C LEU A 112 4.35 -2.24 -1.53
N TYR A 113 4.60 -2.15 -0.22
CA TYR A 113 5.69 -1.30 0.31
C TYR A 113 7.07 -1.74 -0.17
N GLU A 114 7.37 -3.05 -0.11
CA GLU A 114 8.61 -3.61 -0.64
C GLU A 114 8.76 -3.35 -2.16
N ARG A 115 7.64 -3.19 -2.87
CA ARG A 115 7.64 -2.84 -4.28
C ARG A 115 7.92 -1.35 -4.49
N LEU A 116 7.24 -0.49 -3.74
CA LEU A 116 7.44 0.94 -3.77
C LEU A 116 8.91 1.30 -3.49
N ASP A 117 9.51 0.67 -2.48
CA ASP A 117 10.94 0.86 -2.15
C ASP A 117 11.86 0.52 -3.31
N ARG A 118 11.60 -0.58 -4.02
CA ARG A 118 12.42 -0.97 -5.18
C ARG A 118 12.26 -0.01 -6.35
N LEU A 119 11.07 0.56 -6.55
CA LEU A 119 10.83 1.56 -7.59
C LEU A 119 11.48 2.91 -7.23
N GLN A 120 11.45 3.30 -5.97
CA GLN A 120 12.05 4.56 -5.49
C GLN A 120 13.58 4.48 -5.37
N GLY A 121 14.12 3.37 -4.86
CA GLY A 121 15.55 3.15 -4.69
C GLY A 121 16.34 2.97 -6.00
N THR A 122 15.65 2.98 -7.15
CA THR A 122 16.25 2.92 -8.48
C THR A 122 16.16 4.25 -9.24
N ALA A 123 15.64 5.32 -8.62
CA ALA A 123 15.82 6.66 -9.16
C ALA A 123 17.32 7.01 -9.13
N PRO A 124 17.93 7.42 -10.25
CA PRO A 124 19.33 7.84 -10.22
C PRO A 124 19.45 9.02 -9.26
N ALA A 125 20.40 8.92 -8.32
CA ALA A 125 20.89 10.08 -7.59
C ALA A 125 21.23 11.13 -8.66
N THR A 126 20.49 12.23 -8.67
CA THR A 126 20.76 13.36 -9.57
C THR A 126 22.23 13.73 -9.36
N GLU A 127 23.01 13.51 -10.41
CA GLU A 127 24.44 13.82 -10.46
C GLU A 127 24.65 15.25 -10.00
N ALA A 128 25.17 15.43 -8.79
CA ALA A 128 25.83 16.66 -8.39
C ALA A 128 27.19 16.72 -9.09
N THR A 129 27.19 16.80 -10.42
CA THR A 129 28.37 17.20 -11.19
C THR A 129 28.42 18.72 -11.16
N THR A 130 28.79 19.29 -10.02
CA THR A 130 29.36 20.64 -10.03
C THR A 130 30.83 20.50 -10.36
N THR A 131 31.11 20.60 -11.66
CA THR A 131 32.41 20.88 -12.23
C THR A 131 33.02 22.07 -11.52
N ALA A 132 34.13 21.86 -10.80
CA ALA A 132 34.97 22.94 -10.31
C ALA A 132 36.44 22.62 -10.64
N SER A 133 36.89 23.17 -11.76
CA SER A 133 38.27 23.66 -12.00
C SER A 133 38.18 24.67 -13.15
N PRO A 134 39.07 25.69 -13.22
CA PRO A 134 40.52 25.56 -13.09
C PRO A 134 41.11 26.17 -11.81
#